data_AF-A0A1I6K5B4-F1
#
_entry.id   AF-A0A1I6K5B4-F1
#
_cell.length_a   1.000
_cell.length_b   1.000
_cell.length_c   1.000
_cell.angle_alpha   90.00
_cell.angle_beta   90.00
_cell.angle_gamma   90.00
#
_symmetry.space_group_name_H-M   'P 1'
#
loop_
_entity.id
_entity.type
_entity.pdbx_description
1 polymer ?
#
loop_
_entity_poly.entity_id
_entity_poly.type
_entity_poly.pdbx_seq_one_letter_code
_entity_poly.pdbx_strand_id
1 'polypeptide(L)'
;MNKRKNIILFLVSVLAIIGILSFTRRMLKPDLKEFVNQNKENLSNISNELLESVDNKIEIYEGKGERPNIQNVELIYDNLSLHDMAVEKYKEFYGEEYVDRVIIFLNDKPDDEEYFQCGIYYSPEGCAIDYYGHPVDDTDGVYVYDGRPKKVKIMYRSEKICDNWYYFEDAVW
;
A
#
# COMPACT_ATOMS: atom_id res chain seq x y z
N MET A 1 -34.24 -37.74 21.96
CA MET A 1 -33.53 -36.47 21.65
C MET A 1 -33.96 -35.99 20.27
N ASN A 2 -34.41 -34.73 20.17
CA ASN A 2 -35.16 -34.26 18.99
C ASN A 2 -34.21 -33.82 17.87
N LYS A 3 -34.09 -34.59 16.77
CA LYS A 3 -33.12 -34.38 15.68
C LYS A 3 -33.08 -32.92 15.16
N ARG A 4 -34.23 -32.24 15.14
CA ARG A 4 -34.33 -30.81 14.75
C ARG A 4 -33.59 -29.87 15.68
N LYS A 5 -33.59 -30.11 17.00
CA LYS A 5 -32.87 -29.26 17.98
C LYS A 5 -31.35 -29.39 17.80
N ASN A 6 -30.86 -30.58 17.48
CA ASN A 6 -29.43 -30.82 17.26
C ASN A 6 -28.91 -30.15 15.97
N ILE A 7 -29.72 -30.12 14.91
CA ILE A 7 -29.36 -29.45 13.64
C ILE A 7 -29.29 -27.92 13.85
N ILE A 8 -30.24 -27.34 14.58
CA ILE A 8 -30.24 -25.90 14.88
C ILE A 8 -29.03 -25.54 15.74
N LEU A 9 -28.73 -26.34 16.78
CA LEU A 9 -27.56 -26.11 17.62
C LEU A 9 -26.25 -26.15 16.82
N PHE A 10 -26.14 -27.09 15.88
CA PHE A 10 -24.98 -27.22 15.00
C PHE A 10 -24.83 -26.00 14.07
N LEU A 11 -25.90 -25.54 13.44
CA LEU A 11 -25.87 -24.37 12.56
C LEU A 11 -25.48 -23.08 13.29
N VAL A 12 -26.01 -22.86 14.50
CA VAL A 12 -25.64 -21.72 15.35
C VAL A 12 -24.16 -21.78 15.73
N SER A 13 -23.65 -22.97 16.02
CA SER A 13 -22.23 -23.17 16.35
C SER A 13 -21.32 -22.86 15.16
N VAL A 14 -21.69 -23.30 13.94
CA VAL A 14 -20.93 -23.00 12.71
C VAL A 14 -20.93 -21.50 12.41
N LEU A 15 -22.08 -20.83 12.52
CA LEU A 15 -22.16 -19.38 12.33
C LEU A 15 -21.37 -18.60 13.38
N ALA A 16 -21.37 -19.06 14.64
CA ALA A 16 -20.55 -18.48 15.69
C ALA A 16 -19.05 -18.65 15.40
N ILE A 17 -18.62 -19.82 14.93
CA ILE A 17 -17.22 -20.07 14.55
C ILE A 17 -16.80 -19.19 13.37
N ILE A 18 -17.64 -19.07 12.33
CA ILE A 18 -17.39 -18.18 11.18
C ILE A 18 -17.32 -16.73 11.65
N GLY A 19 -18.24 -16.31 12.53
CA GLY A 19 -18.26 -14.98 13.12
C GLY A 19 -17.00 -14.69 13.93
N ILE A 20 -16.55 -15.62 14.78
CA ILE A 20 -15.32 -15.51 15.56
C ILE A 20 -14.10 -15.45 14.64
N LEU A 21 -14.00 -16.32 13.63
CA LEU A 21 -12.89 -16.32 12.67
C LEU A 21 -12.81 -15.01 11.86
N SER A 22 -13.96 -14.46 11.49
CA SER A 22 -14.03 -13.18 10.78
C SER A 22 -13.67 -12.01 11.69
N PHE A 23 -14.09 -12.08 12.96
CA PHE A 23 -13.80 -11.08 13.98
C PHE A 23 -12.32 -11.09 14.40
N THR A 24 -11.71 -12.27 14.58
CA THR A 24 -10.29 -12.39 14.91
C THR A 24 -9.41 -11.91 13.76
N ARG A 25 -9.75 -12.22 12.50
CA ARG A 25 -9.05 -11.65 11.33
C ARG A 25 -9.11 -10.13 11.28
N ARG A 26 -10.21 -9.54 11.75
CA ARG A 26 -10.39 -8.08 11.79
C ARG A 26 -9.61 -7.42 12.93
N MET A 27 -9.43 -8.12 14.05
CA MET A 27 -8.63 -7.68 15.21
C MET A 27 -7.13 -7.96 15.07
N LEU A 28 -6.73 -8.86 14.17
CA LEU A 28 -5.34 -9.28 13.92
C LEU A 28 -4.84 -8.78 12.55
N LYS A 29 -5.22 -7.57 12.13
CA LYS A 29 -4.45 -6.94 11.05
C LYS A 29 -3.06 -6.65 11.63
N PRO A 30 -1.99 -7.25 11.08
CA PRO A 30 -0.65 -6.92 11.53
C PRO A 30 -0.42 -5.42 11.33
N ASP A 31 0.30 -4.81 12.27
CA ASP A 31 0.74 -3.42 12.10
C ASP A 31 1.51 -3.31 10.77
N LEU A 32 1.11 -2.37 9.92
CA LEU A 32 1.65 -2.25 8.57
C LEU A 32 3.17 -2.02 8.59
N LYS A 33 3.63 -1.16 9.50
CA LYS A 33 5.05 -0.81 9.64
C LYS A 33 5.84 -2.01 10.18
N GLU A 34 5.27 -2.74 11.13
CA GLU A 34 5.85 -4.00 11.63
C GLU A 34 5.93 -5.06 10.52
N PHE A 35 4.87 -5.23 9.72
CA PHE A 35 4.85 -6.16 8.59
C PHE A 35 5.95 -5.81 7.58
N VAL A 36 6.06 -4.54 7.18
CA VAL A 36 7.10 -4.10 6.25
C VAL A 36 8.49 -4.36 6.83
N ASN A 37 8.72 -4.03 8.11
CA ASN A 37 10.00 -4.30 8.77
C ASN A 37 10.37 -5.79 8.80
N GLN A 38 9.41 -6.66 9.09
CA GLN A 38 9.62 -8.12 9.15
C GLN A 38 9.84 -8.74 7.76
N ASN A 39 9.30 -8.14 6.71
CA ASN A 39 9.34 -8.67 5.34
C ASN A 39 10.22 -7.86 4.38
N LYS A 40 11.01 -6.90 4.90
CA LYS A 40 11.72 -5.89 4.11
C LYS A 40 12.56 -6.47 2.97
N GLU A 41 13.25 -7.59 3.19
CA GLU A 41 14.10 -8.21 2.17
C GLU A 41 13.24 -8.75 1.01
N ASN A 42 12.20 -9.53 1.34
CA ASN A 42 11.27 -10.06 0.34
C ASN A 42 10.54 -8.95 -0.41
N LEU A 43 10.02 -7.96 0.32
CA LEU A 43 9.32 -6.84 -0.30
C LEU A 43 10.24 -6.04 -1.22
N SER A 44 11.48 -5.75 -0.80
CA SER A 44 12.44 -5.02 -1.63
C SER A 44 12.82 -5.82 -2.87
N ASN A 45 13.00 -7.14 -2.76
CA ASN A 45 13.25 -8.00 -3.92
C ASN A 45 12.09 -7.97 -4.90
N ILE A 46 10.85 -8.12 -4.42
CA ILE A 46 9.64 -8.01 -5.25
C ILE A 46 9.56 -6.63 -5.92
N SER A 47 9.83 -5.54 -5.18
CA SER A 47 9.81 -4.19 -5.71
C SER A 47 10.88 -3.94 -6.78
N ASN A 48 12.09 -4.48 -6.60
CA ASN A 48 13.13 -4.40 -7.62
C ASN A 48 12.74 -5.20 -8.87
N GLU A 49 12.20 -6.42 -8.72
CA GLU A 49 11.71 -7.22 -9.87
C GLU A 49 10.56 -6.51 -10.60
N LEU A 50 9.64 -5.85 -9.88
CA LEU A 50 8.58 -5.03 -10.44
C LEU A 50 9.16 -3.88 -11.27
N LEU A 51 10.11 -3.13 -10.71
CA LEU A 51 10.80 -2.07 -11.42
C LEU A 51 11.53 -2.60 -12.66
N GLU A 52 12.21 -3.74 -12.57
CA GLU A 52 12.87 -4.37 -13.72
C GLU A 52 11.89 -4.75 -14.83
N SER A 53 10.67 -5.16 -14.48
CA SER A 53 9.65 -5.63 -15.42
C SER A 53 8.96 -4.52 -16.24
N VAL A 54 9.04 -3.26 -15.78
CA VAL A 54 8.40 -2.11 -16.43
C VAL A 54 9.41 -1.33 -17.29
N ASP A 55 8.98 -0.89 -18.47
CA ASP A 55 9.77 -0.09 -19.42
C ASP A 55 9.40 1.40 -19.34
N ASN A 56 10.26 2.24 -18.76
CA ASN A 56 10.19 3.73 -18.78
C ASN A 56 8.78 4.33 -18.81
N LYS A 57 7.89 3.85 -17.94
CA LYS A 57 6.48 4.22 -17.88
C LYS A 57 5.94 4.00 -16.48
N ILE A 58 4.70 4.42 -16.29
CA ILE A 58 3.89 4.04 -15.13
C ILE A 58 3.02 2.84 -15.54
N GLU A 59 3.00 1.82 -14.70
CA GLU A 59 1.98 0.77 -14.73
C GLU A 59 1.17 0.80 -13.43
N ILE A 60 -0.15 0.64 -13.55
CA ILE A 60 -1.08 0.58 -12.42
C ILE A 60 -1.79 -0.77 -12.47
N TYR A 61 -1.85 -1.44 -11.33
CA TYR A 61 -2.53 -2.72 -11.13
C TYR A 61 -3.64 -2.53 -10.09
N GLU A 62 -4.89 -2.49 -10.53
CA GLU A 62 -6.06 -2.22 -9.68
C GLU A 62 -6.63 -3.50 -9.05
N GLY A 63 -6.25 -4.67 -9.56
CA GLY A 63 -6.84 -5.94 -9.13
C GLY A 63 -5.86 -7.09 -9.03
N LYS A 64 -6.20 -8.07 -8.18
CA LYS A 64 -5.43 -9.33 -8.06
C LYS A 64 -5.34 -10.12 -9.38
N GLY A 65 -6.29 -9.91 -10.30
CA GLY A 65 -6.27 -10.51 -11.64
C GLY A 65 -5.23 -9.90 -12.59
N GLU A 66 -4.76 -8.69 -12.29
CA GLU A 66 -3.75 -7.94 -13.04
C GLU A 66 -2.34 -8.16 -12.49
N ARG A 67 -2.21 -9.08 -11.51
CA ARG A 67 -0.93 -9.38 -10.86
C ARG A 67 0.17 -9.66 -11.90
N PRO A 68 1.33 -9.00 -11.78
CA PRO A 68 2.46 -9.31 -12.65
C PRO A 68 2.98 -10.72 -12.35
N ASN A 69 3.60 -11.37 -13.35
CA ASN A 69 4.14 -12.71 -13.20
C ASN A 69 5.53 -12.67 -12.53
N ILE A 70 5.55 -12.28 -11.26
CA ILE A 70 6.74 -12.10 -10.42
C ILE A 70 6.67 -13.08 -9.25
N GLN A 71 7.81 -13.61 -8.85
CA GLN A 71 7.86 -14.58 -7.77
C GLN A 71 7.45 -13.93 -6.44
N ASN A 72 6.58 -14.60 -5.67
CA ASN A 72 6.11 -14.14 -4.37
C ASN A 72 5.29 -12.83 -4.37
N VAL A 73 4.86 -12.32 -5.53
CA VAL A 73 4.05 -11.09 -5.60
C VAL A 73 2.73 -11.22 -4.83
N GLU A 74 2.24 -12.45 -4.64
CA GLU A 74 1.07 -12.72 -3.80
C GLU A 74 1.27 -12.27 -2.34
N LEU A 75 2.50 -12.14 -1.85
CA LEU A 75 2.77 -11.59 -0.53
C LEU A 75 2.17 -10.18 -0.39
N ILE A 76 2.29 -9.35 -1.44
CA ILE A 76 1.70 -8.01 -1.49
C ILE A 76 0.18 -8.10 -1.50
N TYR A 77 -0.40 -8.83 -2.47
CA TYR A 77 -1.85 -8.87 -2.66
C TYR A 77 -2.64 -9.60 -1.55
N ASP A 78 -2.04 -10.59 -0.89
CA ASP A 78 -2.75 -11.42 0.10
C ASP A 78 -2.57 -10.94 1.54
N ASN A 79 -1.48 -10.22 1.84
CA ASN A 79 -1.19 -9.76 3.20
C ASN A 79 -1.45 -8.28 3.40
N LEU A 80 -1.43 -7.49 2.32
CA LEU A 80 -1.81 -6.08 2.36
C LEU A 80 -3.26 -5.92 1.90
N SER A 81 -3.98 -5.04 2.59
CA SER A 81 -5.36 -4.68 2.25
C SER A 81 -5.39 -3.73 1.04
N LEU A 82 -4.82 -4.16 -0.08
CA LEU A 82 -4.45 -3.35 -1.24
C LEU A 82 -5.65 -2.78 -2.00
N HIS A 83 -5.60 -1.49 -2.32
CA HIS A 83 -6.52 -0.82 -3.24
C HIS A 83 -6.00 -0.95 -4.67
N ASP A 84 -4.81 -0.41 -4.92
CA ASP A 84 -4.07 -0.46 -6.18
C ASP A 84 -2.56 -0.45 -5.91
N MET A 85 -1.80 -0.83 -6.93
CA MET A 85 -0.33 -0.77 -6.93
C MET A 85 0.13 -0.05 -8.18
N ALA A 86 1.02 0.94 -8.02
CA ALA A 86 1.66 1.63 -9.12
C ALA A 86 3.17 1.30 -9.14
N VAL A 87 3.71 1.04 -10.33
CA VAL A 87 5.14 0.91 -10.57
C VAL A 87 5.54 2.01 -11.52
N GLU A 88 6.41 2.89 -11.06
CA GLU A 88 6.89 4.02 -11.83
C GLU A 88 8.39 3.83 -12.07
N LYS A 89 8.80 3.82 -13.34
CA LYS A 89 10.21 3.69 -13.72
C LYS A 89 10.59 4.77 -14.70
N TYR A 90 11.75 5.38 -14.50
CA TYR A 90 12.26 6.42 -15.39
C TYR A 90 13.67 6.15 -15.85
N LYS A 91 13.94 6.46 -17.12
CA LYS A 91 15.30 6.65 -17.62
C LYS A 91 15.38 8.01 -18.28
N GLU A 92 16.24 8.85 -17.69
CA GLU A 92 16.56 10.19 -18.12
C GLU A 92 16.84 10.24 -19.63
N PHE A 93 16.05 11.03 -20.36
CA PHE A 93 16.51 11.52 -21.65
C PHE A 93 16.43 13.05 -21.74
N TYR A 94 15.40 13.75 -21.24
CA TYR A 94 15.34 15.24 -21.28
C TYR A 94 14.42 15.97 -20.23
N GLY A 95 14.05 15.35 -19.08
CA GLY A 95 13.13 15.93 -18.04
C GLY A 95 11.66 16.03 -18.52
N GLU A 96 10.58 15.83 -17.75
CA GLU A 96 10.22 16.11 -16.34
C GLU A 96 9.10 15.10 -15.91
N GLU A 97 9.04 14.41 -14.75
CA GLU A 97 9.99 13.67 -13.91
C GLU A 97 9.27 12.39 -13.44
N TYR A 98 9.94 11.23 -13.42
CA TYR A 98 9.50 10.07 -12.63
C TYR A 98 10.72 9.52 -11.88
N VAL A 99 10.51 9.07 -10.64
CA VAL A 99 11.54 8.40 -9.82
C VAL A 99 11.20 6.91 -9.82
N ASP A 100 12.20 6.05 -9.81
CA ASP A 100 11.97 4.61 -9.70
C ASP A 100 11.27 4.31 -8.37
N ARG A 101 10.04 3.80 -8.40
CA ARG A 101 9.29 3.45 -7.18
C ARG A 101 8.20 2.42 -7.42
N VAL A 102 7.86 1.74 -6.32
CA VAL A 102 6.67 0.90 -6.22
C VAL A 102 5.80 1.44 -5.12
N ILE A 103 4.59 1.90 -5.48
CA ILE A 103 3.60 2.48 -4.57
C ILE A 103 2.48 1.46 -4.38
N ILE A 104 2.13 1.19 -3.12
CA ILE A 104 1.05 0.30 -2.73
C ILE A 104 0.06 1.12 -1.93
N PHE A 105 -1.08 1.41 -2.52
CA PHE A 105 -2.17 2.08 -1.83
C PHE A 105 -3.04 1.05 -1.10
N LEU A 106 -3.53 1.43 0.07
CA LEU A 106 -4.33 0.55 0.92
C LEU A 106 -5.79 0.99 0.91
N ASN A 107 -6.69 0.03 1.07
CA ASN A 107 -8.12 0.28 1.35
C ASN A 107 -8.36 0.76 2.79
N ASP A 108 -7.33 0.69 3.63
CA ASP A 108 -7.38 1.23 4.99
C ASP A 108 -7.42 2.77 4.93
N LYS A 109 -7.96 3.37 6.00
CA LYS A 109 -7.96 4.82 6.15
C LYS A 109 -6.86 5.23 7.13
N PRO A 110 -6.24 6.40 6.93
CA PRO A 110 -5.45 7.06 7.95
C PRO A 110 -6.21 7.17 9.27
N ASP A 111 -5.49 7.15 10.39
CA ASP A 111 -6.07 7.43 11.71
C ASP A 111 -6.47 8.91 11.83
N ASP A 112 -5.73 9.78 11.14
CA ASP A 112 -6.02 11.21 11.06
C ASP A 112 -7.09 11.46 9.98
N GLU A 113 -8.26 11.93 10.42
CA GLU A 113 -9.43 12.18 9.56
C GLU A 113 -9.19 13.29 8.52
N GLU A 114 -8.11 14.07 8.64
CA GLU A 114 -7.72 15.04 7.62
C GLU A 114 -7.28 14.36 6.31
N TYR A 115 -6.82 13.11 6.36
CA TYR A 115 -6.30 12.36 5.21
C TYR A 115 -7.33 11.33 4.71
N PHE A 116 -7.39 11.12 3.39
CA PHE A 116 -8.36 10.24 2.73
C PHE A 116 -7.80 8.88 2.33
N GLN A 117 -6.50 8.81 2.01
CA GLN A 117 -5.83 7.60 1.52
C GLN A 117 -4.49 7.41 2.23
N CYS A 118 -4.08 6.16 2.40
CA CYS A 118 -2.75 5.81 2.89
C CYS A 118 -2.15 4.64 2.11
N GLY A 119 -0.86 4.44 2.31
CA GLY A 119 -0.15 3.33 1.72
C GLY A 119 1.31 3.25 2.13
N ILE A 120 2.04 2.41 1.41
CA ILE A 120 3.50 2.33 1.50
C ILE A 120 4.11 2.50 0.12
N TYR A 121 5.35 2.95 0.07
CA TYR A 121 6.12 2.90 -1.16
C TYR A 121 7.56 2.48 -0.89
N TYR A 122 8.14 1.88 -1.93
CA TYR A 122 9.56 1.56 -2.03
C TYR A 122 10.23 2.58 -2.96
N SER A 123 11.31 3.19 -2.48
CA SER A 123 12.17 4.12 -3.21
C SER A 123 13.63 3.60 -3.12
N PRO A 124 14.20 3.03 -4.20
CA PRO A 124 15.54 2.47 -4.19
C PRO A 124 16.62 3.53 -3.93
N GLU A 125 16.33 4.80 -4.20
CA GLU A 125 17.20 5.95 -3.93
C GLU A 125 17.17 6.38 -2.45
N GLY A 126 16.23 5.87 -1.66
CA GLY A 126 16.13 6.18 -0.24
C GLY A 126 15.64 7.60 0.06
N CYS A 127 14.90 8.19 -0.89
CA CYS A 127 14.31 9.52 -0.72
C CYS A 127 12.80 9.42 -0.44
N ALA A 128 12.33 10.26 0.49
CA ALA A 128 10.90 10.46 0.67
C ALA A 128 10.35 11.22 -0.55
N ILE A 129 9.12 10.92 -0.95
CA ILE A 129 8.46 11.63 -2.06
C ILE A 129 7.59 12.77 -1.51
N ASP A 130 7.41 13.82 -2.30
CA ASP A 130 6.11 14.47 -2.37
C ASP A 130 5.32 13.90 -3.58
N TYR A 131 3.99 13.94 -3.54
CA TYR A 131 3.16 13.41 -4.64
C TYR A 131 3.36 14.17 -5.97
N TYR A 132 4.12 15.26 -5.94
CA TYR A 132 4.44 16.09 -7.10
C TYR A 132 5.80 15.75 -7.71
N GLY A 133 6.39 14.66 -7.24
CA GLY A 133 7.49 13.97 -7.89
C GLY A 133 8.85 14.36 -7.34
N HIS A 134 8.94 15.27 -6.37
CA HIS A 134 10.23 15.71 -5.87
C HIS A 134 10.66 14.89 -4.65
N PRO A 135 11.88 14.31 -4.70
CA PRO A 135 12.56 13.79 -3.53
C PRO A 135 12.68 14.88 -2.46
N VAL A 136 12.34 14.55 -1.22
CA VAL A 136 12.60 15.42 -0.07
C VAL A 136 13.61 14.74 0.83
N ASP A 137 14.68 15.47 1.14
CA ASP A 137 15.81 14.99 1.93
C ASP A 137 15.49 14.83 3.43
N ASP A 138 14.34 15.33 3.91
CA ASP A 138 13.95 15.32 5.33
C ASP A 138 12.76 14.37 5.58
N THR A 139 13.07 13.18 6.08
CA THR A 139 12.08 12.14 6.39
C THR A 139 11.38 12.45 7.72
N ASP A 140 10.31 13.24 7.64
CA ASP A 140 9.11 13.24 8.51
C ASP A 140 8.32 14.54 8.27
N GLY A 141 8.06 14.83 6.99
CA GLY A 141 7.45 16.09 6.55
C GLY A 141 5.96 15.96 6.25
N VAL A 142 5.20 16.97 6.66
CA VAL A 142 3.90 17.28 6.06
C VAL A 142 4.15 18.28 4.94
N TYR A 143 3.70 17.91 3.75
CA TYR A 143 3.88 18.66 2.52
C TYR A 143 2.53 19.17 2.07
N VAL A 144 2.47 20.46 1.79
CA VAL A 144 1.27 21.08 1.23
C VAL A 144 1.66 21.62 -0.13
N TYR A 145 1.03 21.10 -1.16
CA TYR A 145 1.21 21.57 -2.51
C TYR A 145 -0.10 22.16 -3.04
N ASP A 146 0.02 23.29 -3.72
CA ASP A 146 -1.06 24.03 -4.35
C ASP A 146 -0.70 24.21 -5.84
N GLY A 147 -1.18 23.32 -6.72
CA GLY A 147 -0.73 23.38 -8.12
C GLY A 147 -1.32 22.41 -9.15
N ARG A 148 -2.46 22.78 -9.71
CA ARG A 148 -2.87 22.52 -11.12
C ARG A 148 -3.86 23.64 -11.52
N PRO A 149 -4.31 23.80 -12.78
CA PRO A 149 -5.18 24.91 -13.20
C PRO A 149 -6.51 25.06 -12.41
N LYS A 150 -6.83 24.11 -11.52
CA LYS A 150 -8.09 24.02 -10.76
C LYS A 150 -7.99 24.33 -9.26
N LYS A 151 -6.86 24.82 -8.71
CA LYS A 151 -6.70 25.12 -7.27
C LYS A 151 -7.03 23.93 -6.35
N VAL A 152 -6.37 22.79 -6.60
CA VAL A 152 -6.45 21.62 -5.70
C VAL A 152 -5.29 21.74 -4.72
N LYS A 153 -5.59 21.71 -3.42
CA LYS A 153 -4.57 21.63 -2.37
C LYS A 153 -4.44 20.18 -1.96
N ILE A 154 -3.23 19.65 -2.06
CA ILE A 154 -2.96 18.30 -1.55
C ILE A 154 -2.07 18.45 -0.32
N MET A 155 -2.52 17.83 0.77
CA MET A 155 -1.68 17.60 1.94
C MET A 155 -1.16 16.18 1.87
N TYR A 156 0.13 16.00 2.06
CA TYR A 156 0.79 14.72 1.96
C TYR A 156 1.74 14.56 3.14
N ARG A 157 1.73 13.40 3.79
CA ARG A 157 2.67 13.06 4.85
C ARG A 157 3.43 11.82 4.43
N SER A 158 4.74 11.82 4.68
CA SER A 158 5.54 10.60 4.58
C SER A 158 6.42 10.39 5.80
N GLU A 159 6.52 9.13 6.21
CA GLU A 159 7.29 8.68 7.36
C GLU A 159 8.14 7.48 6.95
N LYS A 160 9.43 7.49 7.30
CA LYS A 160 10.31 6.36 6.98
C LYS A 160 10.01 5.17 7.89
N ILE A 161 9.82 3.99 7.30
CA ILE A 161 9.62 2.73 8.03
C ILE A 161 10.98 2.06 8.27
N CYS A 162 11.71 1.81 7.18
CA CYS A 162 13.08 1.28 7.19
C CYS A 162 13.79 1.66 5.90
N ASP A 163 14.94 1.04 5.60
CA ASP A 163 15.72 1.32 4.40
C ASP A 163 14.84 1.19 3.15
N ASN A 164 14.74 2.30 2.39
CA ASN A 164 13.99 2.43 1.15
C ASN A 164 12.47 2.25 1.25
N TRP A 165 11.91 2.04 2.45
CA TRP A 165 10.47 1.86 2.66
C TRP A 165 9.86 2.96 3.50
N TYR A 166 8.74 3.46 3.02
CA TYR A 166 8.07 4.62 3.58
C TYR A 166 6.57 4.36 3.69
N TYR A 167 5.97 4.91 4.74
CA TYR A 167 4.53 5.07 4.88
C TYR A 167 4.12 6.43 4.32
N PHE A 168 2.90 6.53 3.80
CA PHE A 168 2.33 7.80 3.39
C PHE A 168 0.84 7.93 3.66
N GLU A 169 0.41 9.18 3.77
CA GLU A 169 -0.98 9.62 3.86
C GLU A 169 -1.20 10.80 2.91
N ASP A 170 -2.33 10.85 2.22
CA ASP A 170 -2.71 12.00 1.39
C ASP A 170 -4.11 12.53 1.72
N ALA A 171 -4.28 13.84 1.51
CA ALA A 171 -5.55 14.52 1.58
C ALA A 171 -5.70 15.40 0.34
N VAL A 172 -6.81 15.27 -0.39
CA VAL A 172 -7.11 16.11 -1.55
C VAL A 172 -8.25 17.07 -1.20
N TRP A 173 -7.99 18.38 -1.27
CA TRP A 173 -8.95 19.46 -1.02
C TRP A 173 -9.20 20.33 -2.25
#